data_AF-A0A1I2MX67-F1
#
_entry.id   AF-A0A1I2MX67-F1
#
_cell.length_a   1.000
_cell.length_b   1.000
_cell.length_c   1.000
_cell.angle_alpha   90.00
_cell.angle_beta   90.00
_cell.angle_gamma   90.00
#
_symmetry.space_group_name_H-M   'P 1'
#
loop_
_entity.id
_entity.type
_entity.pdbx_description
1 polymer ?
#
loop_
_entity_poly.entity_id
_entity_poly.type
_entity_poly.pdbx_seq_one_letter_code
_entity_poly.pdbx_strand_id
1 'polypeptide(L)'
;MIPLSIVGSITILIVFLCGFFIQALSEKNIFYGARIPFGTNERKDFKDIDKSYKKSWFLISLSIMFIMLVLIFTTFEKFIMLIFMGAIFGQLLAMILLFSKANKKVRVIKEKENWKNSFSSNIVVVDIKNRDNKKIPSAKKFWISIVLVILNFIVLIIRYQSLPERIPLHYDLYGVPDRWGVKESFGAFFQTTLMIPIISVAMIIFFYIIYKIIMKAKEIDNGGTIEEIRIRNENNKRLGAAVTIGGAFATTLTFMMISLTMADILSFKWIWVAVSIPMGVFIVYIIVKSINLRKCYAENSVECVNENKKIIVNRDDDDNYIMGQFYYNKDDPAVFVPARVGTGWEINLASKGGKIAASITAVIILASVGISMWATYFSTEVSITVSEETLKIEGSYGTNINKDDIEQITFRDAIPKVKLRVGGTAIDNKKYGDFNVEGYGKVKFYIEDSSKPCIEIQDKSGRFFFINYKDEEDTRSLYDKLKI
;
A
#
# COMPACT_ATOMS: atom_id res chain seq x y z
N MET A 1 -13.10 4.05 -12.07
CA MET A 1 -11.73 4.51 -12.40
C MET A 1 -11.19 5.61 -11.48
N ILE A 2 -11.91 6.73 -11.28
CA ILE A 2 -11.41 7.93 -10.55
C ILE A 2 -10.79 7.62 -9.17
N PRO A 3 -11.39 6.78 -8.29
CA PRO A 3 -10.85 6.57 -6.95
C PRO A 3 -9.52 5.81 -6.93
N LEU A 4 -9.37 4.77 -7.76
CA LEU A 4 -8.14 3.98 -7.87
C LEU A 4 -6.98 4.85 -8.39
N SER A 5 -7.25 5.68 -9.39
CA SER A 5 -6.28 6.62 -9.93
C SER A 5 -5.83 7.66 -8.91
N ILE A 6 -6.74 8.12 -8.03
CA ILE A 6 -6.40 9.05 -6.94
C ILE A 6 -5.46 8.38 -5.93
N VAL A 7 -5.80 7.17 -5.45
CA VAL A 7 -4.97 6.45 -4.47
C VAL A 7 -3.58 6.14 -5.03
N GLY A 8 -3.50 5.66 -6.27
CA GLY A 8 -2.24 5.41 -6.96
C GLY A 8 -1.39 6.68 -7.10
N SER A 9 -2.02 7.79 -7.50
CA SER A 9 -1.34 9.08 -7.67
C SER A 9 -0.81 9.67 -6.35
N ILE A 10 -1.59 9.56 -5.26
CA ILE A 10 -1.16 10.00 -3.92
C ILE A 10 0.06 9.19 -3.48
N THR A 11 0.04 7.87 -3.70
CA THR A 11 1.16 6.99 -3.32
C THR A 11 2.45 7.37 -4.06
N ILE A 12 2.35 7.62 -5.36
CA ILE A 12 3.48 8.09 -6.19
C ILE A 12 4.00 9.45 -5.71
N LEU A 13 3.11 10.37 -5.36
CA LEU A 13 3.50 11.67 -4.81
C LEU A 13 4.24 11.53 -3.48
N ILE A 14 3.81 10.62 -2.59
CA ILE A 14 4.49 10.34 -1.33
C ILE A 14 5.91 9.83 -1.59
N VAL A 15 6.09 8.87 -2.51
CA VAL A 15 7.42 8.34 -2.88
C VAL A 15 8.29 9.45 -3.45
N PHE A 16 7.75 10.29 -4.33
CA PHE A 16 8.44 11.47 -4.86
C PHE A 16 8.94 12.40 -3.74
N LEU A 17 8.08 12.76 -2.78
CA LEU A 17 8.43 13.64 -1.66
C LEU A 17 9.49 13.00 -0.76
N CYS A 18 9.37 11.70 -0.43
CA CYS A 18 10.37 10.97 0.33
C CYS A 18 11.74 11.00 -0.37
N GLY A 19 11.78 10.72 -1.67
CA GLY A 19 13.01 10.77 -2.46
C GLY A 19 13.61 12.16 -2.55
N PHE A 20 12.77 13.21 -2.64
CA PHE A 20 13.23 14.60 -2.74
C PHE A 20 13.83 15.13 -1.42
N PHE A 21 13.28 14.72 -0.28
CA PHE A 21 13.71 15.16 1.04
C PHE A 21 14.67 14.20 1.75
N ILE A 22 15.09 13.08 1.14
CA ILE A 22 15.89 12.03 1.82
C ILE A 22 17.14 12.56 2.54
N GLN A 23 17.90 13.48 1.94
CA GLN A 23 19.08 14.06 2.59
C GLN A 23 18.69 14.99 3.76
N ALA A 24 17.60 15.75 3.64
CA ALA A 24 17.09 16.58 4.73
C ALA A 24 16.56 15.73 5.90
N LEU A 25 16.21 14.47 5.63
CA LEU A 25 15.82 13.51 6.65
C LEU A 25 17.02 12.83 7.34
N SER A 26 18.23 12.94 6.78
CA SER A 26 19.47 12.33 7.30
C SER A 26 20.07 13.10 8.47
N GLU A 27 20.93 12.45 9.24
CA GLU A 27 21.68 13.07 10.34
C GLU A 27 22.71 14.10 9.84
N LYS A 28 23.09 15.07 10.68
CA LYS A 28 24.02 16.16 10.29
C LYS A 28 25.40 15.65 9.83
N ASN A 29 25.83 14.49 10.34
CA ASN A 29 27.10 13.84 10.01
C ASN A 29 26.94 12.71 8.97
N ILE A 30 25.77 12.57 8.34
CA ILE A 30 25.51 11.59 7.27
C ILE A 30 25.11 12.34 5.99
N PHE A 31 25.85 12.09 4.91
CA PHE A 31 25.56 12.67 3.60
C PHE A 31 25.41 11.57 2.54
N TYR A 32 24.18 11.40 2.04
CA TYR A 32 23.77 10.27 1.19
C TYR A 32 24.36 8.94 1.68
N GLY A 33 24.25 8.68 2.99
CA GLY A 33 24.65 7.41 3.61
C GLY A 33 26.13 7.24 3.91
N ALA A 34 26.98 8.21 3.55
CA ALA A 34 28.39 8.23 3.96
C ALA A 34 28.58 9.12 5.20
N ARG A 35 29.42 8.69 6.13
CA ARG A 35 29.72 9.47 7.34
C ARG A 35 30.74 10.56 7.02
N ILE A 36 30.43 11.76 7.49
CA ILE A 36 31.26 12.95 7.30
C ILE A 36 31.56 13.61 8.66
N PRO A 37 32.69 14.33 8.80
CA PRO A 37 32.97 15.10 10.01
C PRO A 37 31.88 16.17 10.25
N PHE A 38 31.60 16.46 11.53
CA PHE A 38 30.62 17.50 11.88
C PHE A 38 31.01 18.86 11.28
N GLY A 39 30.01 19.64 10.84
CA GLY A 39 30.20 20.95 10.22
C GLY A 39 30.60 20.95 8.74
N THR A 40 30.89 19.78 8.14
CA THR A 40 31.27 19.70 6.73
C THR A 40 30.08 19.63 5.76
N ASN A 41 28.87 19.35 6.27
CA ASN A 41 27.64 19.23 5.49
C ASN A 41 27.22 20.51 4.75
N GLU A 42 27.75 21.68 5.15
CA GLU A 42 27.45 22.96 4.51
C GLU A 42 28.39 23.34 3.35
N ARG A 43 29.42 22.52 3.09
CA ARG A 43 30.37 22.75 1.99
C ARG A 43 29.65 22.85 0.64
N LYS A 44 30.22 23.65 -0.26
CA LYS A 44 29.65 23.93 -1.59
C LYS A 44 29.54 22.67 -2.46
N ASP A 45 30.57 21.82 -2.44
CA ASP A 45 30.60 20.55 -3.19
C ASP A 45 29.48 19.59 -2.77
N PHE A 46 29.14 19.52 -1.48
CA PHE A 46 28.00 18.75 -0.99
C PHE A 46 26.65 19.34 -1.41
N LYS A 47 26.49 20.66 -1.33
CA LYS A 47 25.30 21.35 -1.85
C LYS A 47 25.11 21.09 -3.35
N ASP A 48 26.19 21.02 -4.12
CA ASP A 48 26.17 20.70 -5.55
C ASP A 48 25.79 19.23 -5.80
N ILE A 49 26.25 18.29 -4.97
CA ILE A 49 25.81 16.88 -5.03
C ILE A 49 24.30 16.77 -4.76
N ASP A 50 23.78 17.42 -3.71
CA ASP A 50 22.35 17.39 -3.37
C ASP A 50 21.49 18.00 -4.48
N LYS A 51 21.92 19.14 -5.04
CA LYS A 51 21.25 19.77 -6.18
C LYS A 51 21.23 18.87 -7.42
N SER A 52 22.34 18.19 -7.71
CA SER A 52 22.46 17.25 -8.81
C SER A 52 21.54 16.03 -8.63
N TYR A 53 21.48 15.49 -7.41
CA TYR A 53 20.58 14.40 -7.06
C TYR A 53 19.11 14.82 -7.23
N LYS A 54 18.70 15.93 -6.61
CA LYS A 54 17.30 16.43 -6.67
C LYS A 54 16.84 16.71 -8.08
N LYS A 55 17.71 17.31 -8.92
CA LYS A 55 17.41 17.54 -10.34
C LYS A 55 17.20 16.21 -11.08
N SER A 56 18.08 15.23 -10.87
CA SER A 56 17.97 13.91 -11.52
C SER A 56 16.72 13.16 -11.06
N TRP A 57 16.42 13.20 -9.75
CA TRP A 57 15.23 12.60 -9.15
C TRP A 57 13.95 13.20 -9.71
N PHE A 58 13.88 14.54 -9.79
CA PHE A 58 12.74 15.26 -10.34
C PHE A 58 12.49 14.88 -11.80
N LEU A 59 13.53 14.91 -12.64
CA LEU A 59 13.40 14.59 -14.07
C LEU A 59 12.97 13.14 -14.28
N ILE A 60 13.60 12.17 -13.59
CA ILE A 60 13.24 10.75 -13.72
C ILE A 60 11.82 10.50 -13.20
N SER A 61 11.44 11.07 -12.07
CA SER A 61 10.09 10.92 -11.52
C SER A 61 9.05 11.51 -12.47
N LEU A 62 9.33 12.67 -13.07
CA LEU A 62 8.46 13.29 -14.07
C LEU A 62 8.34 12.43 -15.33
N SER A 63 9.43 11.84 -15.81
CA SER A 63 9.41 10.90 -16.94
C SER A 63 8.58 9.65 -16.63
N ILE A 64 8.74 9.06 -15.43
CA ILE A 64 7.93 7.91 -14.99
C ILE A 64 6.44 8.29 -14.94
N MET A 65 6.11 9.46 -14.38
CA MET A 65 4.72 9.95 -14.34
C MET A 65 4.15 10.19 -15.73
N PHE A 66 4.94 10.74 -16.65
CA PHE A 66 4.52 10.97 -18.03
C PHE A 66 4.27 9.64 -18.76
N ILE A 67 5.20 8.67 -18.66
CA ILE A 67 5.04 7.34 -19.24
C ILE A 67 3.81 6.65 -18.66
N MET A 68 3.64 6.70 -17.33
CA MET A 68 2.48 6.14 -16.66
C MET A 68 1.18 6.75 -17.20
N LEU A 69 1.13 8.07 -17.36
CA LEU A 69 -0.04 8.77 -17.89
C LEU A 69 -0.35 8.33 -19.32
N VAL A 70 0.67 8.27 -20.20
CA VAL A 70 0.52 7.78 -21.57
C VAL A 70 -0.01 6.34 -21.57
N LEU A 71 0.58 5.45 -20.78
CA LEU A 71 0.15 4.05 -20.68
C LEU A 71 -1.30 3.92 -20.19
N ILE A 72 -1.73 4.75 -19.23
CA ILE A 72 -3.12 4.74 -18.76
C ILE A 72 -4.10 5.11 -19.90
N PHE A 73 -3.70 5.99 -20.81
CA PHE A 73 -4.54 6.38 -21.95
C PHE A 73 -4.42 5.46 -23.17
N THR A 74 -3.36 4.67 -23.31
CA THR A 74 -3.11 3.83 -24.49
C THR A 74 -3.31 2.33 -24.26
N THR A 75 -3.41 1.87 -23.01
CA THR A 75 -3.55 0.46 -22.67
C THR A 75 -4.93 0.11 -22.15
N PHE A 76 -5.24 -1.19 -22.12
CA PHE A 76 -6.48 -1.69 -21.55
C PHE A 76 -6.56 -1.45 -20.04
N GLU A 77 -7.75 -1.09 -19.57
CA GLU A 77 -7.96 -0.71 -18.18
C GLU A 77 -7.55 -1.78 -17.15
N LYS A 78 -7.61 -3.07 -17.52
CA LYS A 78 -7.18 -4.17 -16.65
C LYS A 78 -5.71 -4.07 -16.21
N PHE A 79 -4.89 -3.36 -16.98
CA PHE A 79 -3.47 -3.14 -16.70
C PHE A 79 -3.18 -1.90 -15.85
N ILE A 80 -4.19 -1.07 -15.53
CA ILE A 80 -3.99 0.17 -14.75
C ILE A 80 -3.28 -0.11 -13.42
N MET A 81 -3.66 -1.18 -12.71
CA MET A 81 -2.98 -1.56 -11.45
C MET A 81 -1.51 -1.90 -11.67
N LEU A 82 -1.19 -2.68 -12.72
CA LEU A 82 0.20 -3.02 -13.06
C LEU A 82 1.01 -1.78 -13.44
N ILE A 83 0.40 -0.81 -14.14
CA ILE A 83 1.03 0.45 -14.52
C ILE A 83 1.38 1.27 -13.27
N PHE A 84 0.45 1.43 -12.32
CA PHE A 84 0.74 2.09 -11.05
C PHE A 84 1.83 1.37 -10.25
N MET A 85 1.78 0.03 -10.17
CA MET A 85 2.82 -0.76 -9.50
C MET A 85 4.18 -0.57 -10.17
N GLY A 86 4.24 -0.64 -11.49
CA GLY A 86 5.45 -0.41 -12.27
C GLY A 86 6.04 0.98 -12.04
N ALA A 87 5.20 2.02 -11.99
CA ALA A 87 5.62 3.37 -11.68
C ALA A 87 6.20 3.49 -10.26
N ILE A 88 5.55 2.89 -9.25
CA ILE A 88 6.03 2.87 -7.86
C ILE A 88 7.38 2.15 -7.75
N PHE A 89 7.49 0.93 -8.27
CA PHE A 89 8.75 0.17 -8.24
C PHE A 89 9.85 0.86 -9.05
N GLY A 90 9.51 1.48 -10.18
CA GLY A 90 10.43 2.27 -10.98
C GLY A 90 11.00 3.47 -10.20
N GLN A 91 10.15 4.19 -9.46
CA GLN A 91 10.59 5.27 -8.58
C GLN A 91 11.48 4.78 -7.44
N LEU A 92 11.11 3.68 -6.77
CA LEU A 92 11.93 3.10 -5.69
C LEU A 92 13.31 2.67 -6.21
N LEU A 93 13.36 2.04 -7.38
CA LEU A 93 14.63 1.64 -8.01
C LEU A 93 15.47 2.86 -8.40
N ALA A 94 14.87 3.88 -9.02
CA ALA A 94 15.55 5.12 -9.37
C ALA A 94 16.13 5.81 -8.12
N MET A 95 15.37 5.84 -7.02
CA MET A 95 15.82 6.40 -5.74
C MET A 95 17.06 5.67 -5.23
N ILE A 96 17.06 4.33 -5.20
CA ILE A 96 18.20 3.51 -4.77
C ILE A 96 19.45 3.81 -5.61
N LEU A 97 19.32 3.87 -6.95
CA LEU A 97 20.43 4.08 -7.87
C LEU A 97 21.01 5.50 -7.78
N LEU A 98 20.15 6.52 -7.74
CA LEU A 98 20.57 7.91 -7.61
C LEU A 98 21.24 8.17 -6.26
N PHE A 99 20.69 7.59 -5.18
CA PHE A 99 21.28 7.68 -3.85
C PHE A 99 22.67 7.04 -3.84
N SER A 100 22.82 5.84 -4.42
CA SER A 100 24.12 5.16 -4.52
C SER A 100 25.13 5.98 -5.33
N LYS A 101 24.69 6.64 -6.41
CA LYS A 101 25.54 7.55 -7.19
C LYS A 101 26.01 8.74 -6.37
N ALA A 102 25.12 9.33 -5.56
CA ALA A 102 25.49 10.42 -4.65
C ALA A 102 26.46 9.93 -3.56
N ASN A 103 26.19 8.78 -2.93
CA ASN A 103 27.07 8.15 -1.94
C ASN A 103 28.51 7.98 -2.47
N LYS A 104 28.67 7.46 -3.68
CA LYS A 104 29.99 7.28 -4.32
C LYS A 104 30.75 8.60 -4.44
N LYS A 105 30.09 9.70 -4.83
CA LYS A 105 30.74 11.02 -4.91
C LYS A 105 31.23 11.50 -3.54
N VAL A 106 30.45 11.26 -2.49
CA VAL A 106 30.82 11.62 -1.12
C VAL A 106 32.02 10.80 -0.65
N ARG A 107 32.04 9.48 -0.92
CA ARG A 107 33.17 8.62 -0.60
C ARG A 107 34.47 9.07 -1.28
N VAL A 108 34.42 9.49 -2.54
CA VAL A 108 35.59 10.03 -3.26
C VAL A 108 36.13 11.29 -2.57
N ILE A 109 35.26 12.20 -2.13
CA ILE A 109 35.68 13.39 -1.36
C ILE A 109 36.30 12.97 -0.03
N LYS A 110 35.66 12.03 0.68
CA LYS A 110 36.13 11.49 1.97
C LYS A 110 37.53 10.89 1.88
N GLU A 111 37.81 10.15 0.81
CA GLU A 111 39.13 9.59 0.53
C GLU A 111 40.15 10.68 0.20
N LYS A 112 39.80 11.64 -0.67
CA LYS A 112 40.68 12.76 -1.03
C LYS A 112 41.10 13.60 0.17
N GLU A 113 40.20 13.81 1.11
CA GLU A 113 40.40 14.64 2.31
C GLU A 113 40.99 13.84 3.49
N ASN A 114 41.25 12.53 3.32
CA ASN A 114 41.77 11.64 4.36
C ASN A 114 40.97 11.66 5.67
N TRP A 115 39.64 11.83 5.59
CA TRP A 115 38.79 11.97 6.79
C TRP A 115 38.70 10.71 7.65
N LYS A 116 39.23 9.57 7.21
CA LYS A 116 39.34 8.37 8.05
C LYS A 116 40.03 8.67 9.39
N ASN A 117 40.98 9.61 9.40
CA ASN A 117 41.71 10.02 10.61
C ASN A 117 40.94 11.05 11.47
N SER A 118 39.84 11.60 10.97
CA SER A 118 39.01 12.60 11.65
C SER A 118 37.89 11.98 12.50
N PHE A 119 37.74 10.66 12.47
CA PHE A 119 36.73 9.93 13.24
C PHE A 119 37.30 9.49 14.60
N SER A 120 36.47 9.51 15.64
CA SER A 120 36.86 9.04 16.97
C SER A 120 37.16 7.54 16.92
N SER A 121 38.21 7.09 17.60
CA SER A 121 38.51 5.67 17.78
C SER A 121 37.35 4.93 18.50
N ASN A 122 37.36 3.60 18.48
CA ASN A 122 36.32 2.71 19.01
C ASN A 122 36.10 2.87 20.54
N ILE A 123 35.50 3.97 20.96
CA ILE A 123 35.09 4.18 22.35
C ILE A 123 33.81 3.37 22.57
N VAL A 124 33.92 2.23 23.24
CA VAL A 124 32.76 1.47 23.74
C VAL A 124 32.27 2.16 25.00
N VAL A 125 31.18 2.91 24.88
CA VAL A 125 30.55 3.56 26.03
C VAL A 125 29.53 2.59 26.62
N VAL A 126 29.80 2.11 27.83
CA VAL A 126 28.81 1.38 28.63
C VAL A 126 28.19 2.39 29.60
N ASP A 127 26.93 2.77 29.38
CA ASP A 127 26.21 3.62 30.33
C ASP A 127 25.82 2.78 31.55
N ILE A 128 26.39 3.12 32.72
CA ILE A 128 26.15 2.43 34.01
C ILE A 128 24.99 3.13 34.77
N LYS A 129 24.54 4.32 34.35
CA LYS A 129 23.52 5.07 35.09
C LYS A 129 22.10 4.67 34.72
N ASN A 130 21.28 4.59 35.77
CA ASN A 130 19.88 4.17 35.77
C ASN A 130 19.08 4.75 34.60
N ARG A 131 18.34 3.85 33.94
CA ARG A 131 17.36 4.17 32.90
C ARG A 131 16.20 4.94 33.53
N ASP A 132 16.32 6.26 33.62
CA ASP A 132 15.18 7.13 33.90
C ASP A 132 14.19 7.02 32.73
N ASN A 133 13.29 6.05 32.85
CA ASN A 133 12.24 5.70 31.89
C ASN A 133 11.25 6.86 31.75
N LYS A 134 11.60 7.93 31.04
CA LYS A 134 10.61 8.85 30.49
C LYS A 134 9.69 8.03 29.55
N LYS A 135 8.41 7.97 29.93
CA LYS A 135 7.34 7.02 29.53
C LYS A 135 7.27 6.73 28.02
N ILE A 136 7.98 5.70 27.55
CA ILE A 136 7.69 5.08 26.24
C ILE A 136 6.23 4.60 26.28
N PRO A 137 5.41 4.86 25.23
CA PRO A 137 4.04 4.36 25.18
C PRO A 137 3.98 2.84 25.43
N SER A 138 3.23 2.45 26.46
CA SER A 138 3.09 1.05 26.84
C SER A 138 2.32 0.25 25.79
N ALA A 139 2.74 -0.99 25.56
CA ALA A 139 2.01 -1.98 24.76
C ALA A 139 0.56 -2.18 25.22
N LYS A 140 0.22 -1.84 26.47
CA LYS A 140 -1.17 -1.90 26.94
C LYS A 140 -2.10 -1.10 26.03
N LYS A 141 -1.67 0.03 25.47
CA LYS A 141 -2.50 0.92 24.63
C LYS A 141 -3.10 0.27 23.37
N PHE A 142 -2.60 -0.89 22.93
CA PHE A 142 -3.25 -1.69 21.89
C PHE A 142 -4.67 -2.14 22.28
N TRP A 143 -5.02 -2.11 23.58
CA TRP A 143 -6.38 -2.41 24.07
C TRP A 143 -7.46 -1.57 23.37
N ILE A 144 -7.15 -0.33 22.98
CA ILE A 144 -8.10 0.55 22.28
C ILE A 144 -8.52 -0.06 20.94
N SER A 145 -7.56 -0.59 20.16
CA SER A 145 -7.85 -1.29 18.90
C SER A 145 -8.63 -2.59 19.14
N ILE A 146 -8.30 -3.33 20.21
CA ILE A 146 -9.03 -4.56 20.57
C ILE A 146 -10.50 -4.24 20.89
N VAL A 147 -10.75 -3.20 21.68
CA VAL A 147 -12.11 -2.75 21.99
C VAL A 147 -12.86 -2.35 20.72
N LEU A 148 -12.23 -1.62 19.80
CA LEU A 148 -12.84 -1.29 18.50
C LEU A 148 -13.23 -2.54 17.70
N VAL A 149 -12.38 -3.56 17.65
CA VAL A 149 -12.70 -4.82 16.97
C VAL A 149 -13.89 -5.51 17.61
N ILE A 150 -13.92 -5.60 18.95
CA ILE A 150 -15.03 -6.21 19.69
C ILE A 150 -16.34 -5.45 19.43
N LEU A 151 -16.30 -4.12 19.52
CA LEU A 151 -17.47 -3.28 19.23
C LEU A 151 -17.97 -3.47 17.80
N ASN A 152 -17.06 -3.46 16.83
CA ASN A 152 -17.40 -3.70 15.43
C ASN A 152 -18.05 -5.08 15.25
N PHE A 153 -17.47 -6.13 15.83
CA PHE A 153 -17.99 -7.48 15.74
C PHE A 153 -19.41 -7.60 16.33
N ILE A 154 -19.66 -6.99 17.49
CA ILE A 154 -20.98 -6.95 18.13
C ILE A 154 -22.00 -6.25 17.21
N VAL A 155 -21.65 -5.09 16.67
CA VAL A 155 -22.52 -4.33 15.76
C VAL A 155 -22.85 -5.15 14.52
N LEU A 156 -21.87 -5.84 13.93
CA LEU A 156 -22.09 -6.68 12.76
C LEU A 156 -23.00 -7.87 13.06
N ILE A 157 -22.84 -8.55 14.21
CA ILE A 157 -23.74 -9.65 14.61
C ILE A 157 -25.19 -9.16 14.75
N ILE A 158 -25.39 -8.03 15.43
CA ILE A 158 -26.73 -7.46 15.63
C ILE A 158 -27.34 -7.08 14.28
N ARG A 159 -26.57 -6.40 13.42
CA ARG A 159 -27.04 -5.98 12.09
C ARG A 159 -27.36 -7.17 11.19
N TYR A 160 -26.58 -8.25 11.29
CA TYR A 160 -26.72 -9.43 10.43
C TYR A 160 -28.13 -10.02 10.46
N GLN A 161 -28.78 -10.01 11.62
CA GLN A 161 -30.15 -10.51 11.77
C GLN A 161 -31.15 -9.76 10.88
N SER A 162 -30.96 -8.45 10.70
CA SER A 162 -31.82 -7.58 9.89
C SER A 162 -31.47 -7.53 8.39
N LEU A 163 -30.40 -8.23 7.96
CA LEU A 163 -30.03 -8.25 6.54
C LEU A 163 -31.03 -9.07 5.70
N PRO A 164 -31.27 -8.68 4.44
CA PRO A 164 -32.13 -9.43 3.52
C PRO A 164 -31.55 -10.82 3.21
N GLU A 165 -32.38 -11.72 2.65
CA GLU A 165 -31.96 -13.08 2.28
C GLU A 165 -30.80 -13.10 1.28
N ARG A 166 -30.73 -12.12 0.38
CA ARG A 166 -29.60 -11.90 -0.54
C ARG A 166 -28.77 -10.73 -0.07
N ILE A 167 -27.51 -11.00 0.25
CA ILE A 167 -26.57 -10.02 0.79
C ILE A 167 -25.51 -9.69 -0.25
N PRO A 168 -25.19 -8.41 -0.48
CA PRO A 168 -24.06 -8.03 -1.31
C PRO A 168 -22.75 -8.45 -0.62
N LEU A 169 -21.94 -9.25 -1.32
CA LEU A 169 -20.64 -9.72 -0.84
C LEU A 169 -19.49 -8.88 -1.38
N HIS A 170 -19.67 -8.26 -2.54
CA HIS A 170 -18.68 -7.38 -3.14
C HIS A 170 -19.40 -6.23 -3.84
N TYR A 171 -18.70 -5.10 -3.88
CA TYR A 171 -19.14 -3.87 -4.52
C TYR A 171 -18.07 -3.43 -5.50
N ASP A 172 -18.50 -2.92 -6.65
CA ASP A 172 -17.60 -2.28 -7.57
C ASP A 172 -17.11 -0.91 -7.06
N LEU A 173 -16.25 -0.25 -7.83
CA LEU A 173 -15.70 1.06 -7.49
C LEU A 173 -16.75 2.19 -7.38
N TYR A 174 -17.98 1.96 -7.85
CA TYR A 174 -19.10 2.90 -7.83
C TYR A 174 -20.11 2.59 -6.72
N GLY A 175 -19.86 1.54 -5.93
CA GLY A 175 -20.74 1.15 -4.84
C GLY A 175 -21.95 0.37 -5.27
N VAL A 176 -21.90 -0.21 -6.47
CA VAL A 176 -22.94 -1.08 -6.96
C VAL A 176 -22.54 -2.52 -6.61
N PRO A 177 -23.40 -3.28 -5.92
CA PRO A 177 -23.15 -4.69 -5.69
C PRO A 177 -23.00 -5.46 -7.00
N ASP A 178 -21.87 -6.12 -7.18
CA ASP A 178 -21.56 -6.97 -8.34
C ASP A 178 -21.49 -8.46 -7.97
N ARG A 179 -21.34 -8.79 -6.67
CA ARG A 179 -21.40 -10.15 -6.15
C ARG A 179 -22.40 -10.27 -5.00
N TRP A 180 -23.21 -11.31 -5.04
CA TRP A 180 -24.25 -11.58 -4.05
C TRP A 180 -24.07 -12.95 -3.41
N GLY A 181 -24.56 -13.09 -2.17
CA GLY A 181 -24.55 -14.34 -1.40
C GLY A 181 -25.87 -14.55 -0.70
N VAL A 182 -26.20 -15.82 -0.43
CA VAL A 182 -27.37 -16.20 0.35
C VAL A 182 -27.03 -16.08 1.83
N LYS A 183 -27.86 -15.38 2.61
CA LYS A 183 -27.66 -15.13 4.04
C LYS A 183 -27.44 -16.42 4.85
N GLU A 184 -28.17 -17.48 4.54
CA GLU A 184 -28.04 -18.76 5.25
C GLU A 184 -26.69 -19.45 5.01
N SER A 185 -25.94 -19.03 3.98
CA SER A 185 -24.62 -19.60 3.70
C SER A 185 -23.59 -19.11 4.71
N PHE A 186 -22.79 -20.05 5.23
CA PHE A 186 -21.62 -19.72 6.06
C PHE A 186 -20.67 -18.75 5.34
N GLY A 187 -20.54 -18.85 4.01
CA GLY A 187 -19.72 -17.94 3.23
C GLY A 187 -20.17 -16.47 3.33
N ALA A 188 -21.48 -16.21 3.25
CA ALA A 188 -22.02 -14.86 3.39
C ALA A 188 -21.81 -14.32 4.80
N PHE A 189 -22.07 -15.13 5.83
CA PHE A 189 -21.79 -14.77 7.22
C PHE A 189 -20.31 -14.48 7.46
N PHE A 190 -19.44 -15.38 6.98
CA PHE A 190 -17.99 -15.23 7.12
C PHE A 190 -17.50 -13.93 6.48
N GLN A 191 -17.89 -13.65 5.24
CA GLN A 191 -17.41 -12.50 4.50
C GLN A 191 -17.90 -11.17 5.08
N THR A 192 -19.17 -11.09 5.49
CA THR A 192 -19.78 -9.84 5.97
C THR A 192 -19.57 -9.57 7.45
N THR A 193 -19.44 -10.61 8.28
CA THR A 193 -19.41 -10.49 9.74
C THR A 193 -18.06 -10.85 10.35
N LEU A 194 -17.40 -11.91 9.88
CA LEU A 194 -16.17 -12.44 10.52
C LEU A 194 -14.88 -11.92 9.89
N MET A 195 -14.82 -11.84 8.56
CA MET A 195 -13.58 -11.62 7.81
C MET A 195 -12.89 -10.31 8.21
N ILE A 196 -13.63 -9.20 8.25
CA ILE A 196 -13.05 -7.88 8.56
C ILE A 196 -12.57 -7.77 10.01
N PRO A 197 -13.32 -8.24 11.04
CA PRO A 197 -12.78 -8.39 12.39
C PRO A 197 -11.54 -9.29 12.48
N ILE A 198 -11.52 -10.45 11.81
CA ILE A 198 -10.36 -11.35 11.80
C ILE A 198 -9.13 -10.66 11.21
N ILE A 199 -9.27 -9.98 10.07
CA ILE A 199 -8.19 -9.21 9.45
C ILE A 199 -7.72 -8.09 10.40
N SER A 200 -8.64 -7.43 11.11
CA SER A 200 -8.30 -6.40 12.08
C SER A 200 -7.49 -6.96 13.26
N VAL A 201 -7.86 -8.14 13.79
CA VAL A 201 -7.07 -8.85 14.81
C VAL A 201 -5.68 -9.20 14.27
N ALA A 202 -5.59 -9.74 13.06
CA ALA A 202 -4.31 -10.06 12.43
C ALA A 202 -3.42 -8.82 12.29
N MET A 203 -3.99 -7.66 11.91
CA MET A 203 -3.25 -6.40 11.85
C MET A 203 -2.80 -5.89 13.23
N ILE A 204 -3.63 -6.02 14.27
CA ILE A 204 -3.23 -5.67 15.64
C ILE A 204 -2.04 -6.53 16.07
N ILE A 205 -2.08 -7.84 15.81
CA ILE A 205 -0.97 -8.77 16.10
C ILE A 205 0.28 -8.36 15.33
N PHE A 206 0.14 -8.07 14.03
CA PHE A 206 1.24 -7.60 13.18
C PHE A 206 1.92 -6.34 13.75
N PHE A 207 1.14 -5.30 14.07
CA PHE A 207 1.68 -4.07 14.66
C PHE A 207 2.27 -4.31 16.07
N TYR A 208 1.71 -5.23 16.85
CA TYR A 208 2.26 -5.63 18.15
C TYR A 208 3.63 -6.33 18.01
N ILE A 209 3.79 -7.20 17.02
CA ILE A 209 5.07 -7.84 16.70
C ILE A 209 6.10 -6.77 16.31
N ILE A 210 5.73 -5.82 15.44
CA ILE A 210 6.61 -4.69 15.09
C ILE A 210 6.97 -3.88 16.34
N TYR A 211 6.00 -3.56 17.20
CA TYR A 211 6.26 -2.88 18.47
C TYR A 211 7.30 -3.62 19.31
N LYS A 212 7.18 -4.95 19.44
CA LYS A 212 8.14 -5.77 20.18
C LYS A 212 9.52 -5.78 19.54
N ILE A 213 9.59 -5.84 18.21
CA ILE A 213 10.86 -5.73 17.46
C ILE A 213 11.52 -4.40 17.78
N ILE A 214 10.79 -3.29 17.71
CA ILE A 214 11.31 -1.94 17.99
C ILE A 214 11.80 -1.81 19.43
N MET A 215 11.06 -2.35 20.41
CA MET A 215 11.46 -2.29 21.82
C MET A 215 12.73 -3.10 22.11
N LYS A 216 12.94 -4.20 21.37
CA LYS A 216 14.12 -5.07 21.48
C LYS A 216 15.28 -4.67 20.57
N ALA A 217 15.05 -3.78 19.60
CA ALA A 217 16.06 -3.38 18.64
C ALA A 217 17.27 -2.76 19.33
N LYS A 218 18.45 -3.04 18.77
CA LYS A 218 19.72 -2.47 19.21
C LYS A 218 19.64 -0.93 19.13
N GLU A 219 20.30 -0.28 20.06
CA GLU A 219 20.38 1.17 20.14
C GLU A 219 21.52 1.71 19.26
N ILE A 220 21.37 2.93 18.74
CA ILE A 220 22.45 3.62 18.02
C ILE A 220 23.55 3.94 19.04
N ASP A 221 24.81 3.71 18.69
CA ASP A 221 25.95 4.06 19.54
C ASP A 221 26.91 5.05 18.87
N ASN A 222 26.52 5.63 17.73
CA ASN A 222 27.41 6.41 16.87
C ASN A 222 26.75 7.70 16.35
N GLY A 223 27.52 8.76 16.16
CA GLY A 223 27.08 10.03 15.57
C GLY A 223 26.52 11.04 16.57
N GLY A 224 27.31 11.40 17.58
CA GLY A 224 26.98 12.46 18.54
C GLY A 224 27.69 12.27 19.88
N THR A 225 27.39 13.14 20.84
CA THR A 225 27.73 12.91 22.26
C THR A 225 26.90 11.77 22.86
N ILE A 226 27.37 11.19 23.96
CA ILE A 226 26.68 10.09 24.65
C ILE A 226 25.23 10.47 24.99
N GLU A 227 25.01 11.70 25.47
CA GLU A 227 23.67 12.19 25.83
C GLU A 227 22.77 12.37 24.60
N GLU A 228 23.30 12.93 23.49
CA GLU A 228 22.55 13.05 22.24
C GLU A 228 22.15 11.67 21.69
N ILE A 229 23.06 10.70 21.73
CA ILE A 229 22.82 9.33 21.30
C ILE A 229 21.70 8.71 22.14
N ARG A 230 21.76 8.85 23.48
CA ARG A 230 20.73 8.36 24.41
C ARG A 230 19.37 8.97 24.13
N ILE A 231 19.28 10.30 24.08
CA ILE A 231 18.04 11.03 23.78
C ILE A 231 17.48 10.58 22.42
N ARG A 232 18.35 10.37 21.42
CA ARG A 232 17.96 9.91 20.09
C ARG A 232 17.35 8.51 20.12
N ASN A 233 17.98 7.58 20.81
CA ASN A 233 17.46 6.21 20.94
C ASN A 233 16.11 6.18 21.65
N GLU A 234 15.96 6.92 22.75
CA GLU A 234 14.69 7.03 23.45
C GLU A 234 13.57 7.59 22.56
N ASN A 235 13.87 8.67 21.83
CA ASN A 235 12.92 9.32 20.95
C ASN A 235 12.54 8.45 19.74
N ASN A 236 13.49 7.72 19.14
CA ASN A 236 13.22 6.75 18.09
C ASN A 236 12.29 5.64 18.60
N LYS A 237 12.54 5.10 19.79
CA LYS A 237 11.64 4.11 20.43
C LYS A 237 10.26 4.70 20.73
N ARG A 238 10.16 5.94 21.19
CA ARG A 238 8.87 6.64 21.42
C ARG A 238 8.09 6.89 20.12
N LEU A 239 8.78 7.25 19.04
CA LEU A 239 8.18 7.44 17.72
C LEU A 239 7.67 6.10 17.20
N GLY A 240 8.52 5.08 17.17
CA GLY A 240 8.16 3.73 16.72
C GLY A 240 7.01 3.11 17.51
N ALA A 241 7.00 3.28 18.84
CA ALA A 241 5.89 2.87 19.69
C ALA A 241 4.57 3.57 19.30
N ALA A 242 4.61 4.87 19.04
CA ALA A 242 3.42 5.62 18.67
C ALA A 242 2.94 5.34 17.24
N VAL A 243 3.87 5.12 16.31
CA VAL A 243 3.56 4.72 14.93
C VAL A 243 2.90 3.34 14.92
N THR A 244 3.41 2.38 15.70
CA THR A 244 2.81 1.04 15.76
C THR A 244 1.44 1.01 16.44
N ILE A 245 1.29 1.69 17.59
CA ILE A 245 0.00 1.78 18.29
C ILE A 245 -1.02 2.59 17.46
N GLY A 246 -0.62 3.76 16.96
CA GLY A 246 -1.48 4.62 16.16
C GLY A 246 -1.84 3.98 14.82
N GLY A 247 -0.92 3.24 14.21
CA GLY A 247 -1.15 2.51 12.96
C GLY A 247 -2.13 1.37 13.16
N ALA A 248 -2.02 0.61 14.26
CA ALA A 248 -3.00 -0.40 14.63
C ALA A 248 -4.40 0.21 14.82
N PHE A 249 -4.49 1.33 15.53
CA PHE A 249 -5.75 2.05 15.71
C PHE A 249 -6.34 2.56 14.38
N ALA A 250 -5.55 3.29 13.59
CA ALA A 250 -6.01 3.85 12.31
C ALA A 250 -6.46 2.76 11.33
N THR A 251 -5.68 1.67 11.23
CA THR A 251 -6.03 0.53 10.35
C THR A 251 -7.29 -0.18 10.82
N THR A 252 -7.43 -0.42 12.13
CA THR A 252 -8.64 -1.02 12.71
C THR A 252 -9.86 -0.14 12.47
N LEU A 253 -9.72 1.18 12.64
CA LEU A 253 -10.79 2.14 12.37
C LEU A 253 -11.18 2.14 10.88
N THR A 254 -10.20 2.16 9.97
CA THR A 254 -10.46 2.03 8.53
C THR A 254 -11.23 0.76 8.19
N PHE A 255 -10.83 -0.39 8.75
CA PHE A 255 -11.56 -1.65 8.54
C PHE A 255 -12.94 -1.65 9.14
N MET A 256 -13.12 -1.08 10.34
CA MET A 256 -14.44 -0.89 10.94
C MET A 256 -15.34 -0.05 10.02
N MET A 257 -14.83 1.05 9.47
CA MET A 257 -15.62 1.87 8.55
C MET A 257 -16.01 1.11 7.27
N ILE A 258 -15.11 0.28 6.73
CA ILE A 258 -15.40 -0.58 5.58
C ILE A 258 -16.46 -1.63 5.96
N SER A 259 -16.38 -2.28 7.12
CA SER A 259 -17.40 -3.27 7.50
C SER A 259 -18.76 -2.64 7.74
N LEU A 260 -18.82 -1.42 8.28
CA LEU A 260 -20.08 -0.70 8.47
C LEU A 260 -20.72 -0.28 7.14
N THR A 261 -19.94 -0.01 6.09
CA THR A 261 -20.49 0.22 4.75
C THR A 261 -21.00 -1.09 4.12
N MET A 262 -20.28 -2.19 4.29
CA MET A 262 -20.72 -3.51 3.80
C MET A 262 -21.99 -4.02 4.51
N ALA A 263 -22.19 -3.66 5.78
CA ALA A 263 -23.37 -4.04 6.57
C ALA A 263 -24.58 -3.11 6.35
N ASP A 264 -24.51 -2.21 5.36
CA ASP A 264 -25.54 -1.20 5.06
C ASP A 264 -25.94 -0.37 6.29
N ILE A 265 -24.95 -0.01 7.12
CA ILE A 265 -25.11 0.93 8.24
C ILE A 265 -24.63 2.32 7.79
N LEU A 266 -23.52 2.37 7.05
CA LEU A 266 -23.00 3.57 6.43
C LEU A 266 -23.22 3.53 4.92
N SER A 267 -23.70 4.63 4.35
CA SER A 267 -23.85 4.72 2.89
C SER A 267 -22.48 4.60 2.21
N PHE A 268 -22.41 3.81 1.13
CA PHE A 268 -21.21 3.63 0.33
C PHE A 268 -20.63 4.96 -0.20
N LYS A 269 -21.45 6.01 -0.38
CA LYS A 269 -20.98 7.35 -0.79
C LYS A 269 -19.86 7.88 0.11
N TRP A 270 -19.85 7.48 1.38
CA TRP A 270 -18.85 7.89 2.36
C TRP A 270 -17.65 6.97 2.45
N ILE A 271 -17.57 5.87 1.70
CA ILE A 271 -16.49 4.87 1.85
C ILE A 271 -15.11 5.49 1.66
N TRP A 272 -14.93 6.34 0.65
CA TRP A 272 -13.64 6.98 0.38
C TRP A 272 -13.24 7.96 1.47
N VAL A 273 -14.21 8.71 2.01
CA VAL A 273 -14.01 9.60 3.15
C VAL A 273 -13.64 8.78 4.40
N ALA A 274 -14.37 7.70 4.64
CA ALA A 274 -14.22 6.85 5.80
C ALA A 274 -12.90 6.06 5.80
N VAL A 275 -12.38 5.70 4.61
CA VAL A 275 -11.06 5.09 4.45
C VAL A 275 -9.94 6.12 4.56
N SER A 276 -10.11 7.29 3.94
CA SER A 276 -9.04 8.28 3.80
C SER A 276 -8.81 9.12 5.05
N ILE A 277 -9.86 9.47 5.80
CA ILE A 277 -9.72 10.35 6.99
C ILE A 277 -8.86 9.72 8.09
N PRO A 278 -9.13 8.48 8.58
CA PRO A 278 -8.31 7.88 9.63
C PRO A 278 -6.83 7.81 9.24
N MET A 279 -6.56 7.43 8.00
CA MET A 279 -5.20 7.29 7.48
C MET A 279 -4.54 8.65 7.27
N GLY A 280 -5.26 9.64 6.72
CA GLY A 280 -4.77 11.00 6.54
C GLY A 280 -4.40 11.69 7.85
N VAL A 281 -5.28 11.60 8.85
CA VAL A 281 -5.02 12.11 10.21
C VAL A 281 -3.81 11.42 10.83
N PHE A 282 -3.70 10.10 10.65
CA PHE A 282 -2.55 9.35 11.15
C PHE A 282 -1.24 9.75 10.46
N ILE A 283 -1.23 9.94 9.13
CA ILE A 283 -0.06 10.43 8.39
C ILE A 283 0.35 11.81 8.89
N VAL A 284 -0.59 12.75 9.04
CA VAL A 284 -0.32 14.09 9.58
C VAL A 284 0.25 14.00 10.99
N TYR A 285 -0.31 13.14 11.86
CA TYR A 285 0.22 12.88 13.19
C TYR A 285 1.69 12.42 13.16
N ILE A 286 2.05 11.49 12.28
CA ILE A 286 3.44 11.02 12.13
C ILE A 286 4.35 12.16 11.67
N ILE A 287 3.92 12.94 10.68
CA ILE A 287 4.71 14.07 10.14
C ILE A 287 4.97 15.09 11.24
N VAL A 288 3.92 15.56 11.93
CA VAL A 288 4.03 16.54 13.01
C VAL A 288 4.95 16.01 14.13
N LYS A 289 4.76 14.75 14.52
CA LYS A 289 5.60 14.15 15.57
C LYS A 289 7.06 14.02 15.14
N SER A 290 7.32 13.65 13.90
CA SER A 290 8.68 13.53 13.34
C SER A 290 9.37 14.90 13.22
N ILE A 291 8.62 15.96 12.89
CA ILE A 291 9.13 17.34 12.88
C ILE A 291 9.46 17.82 14.30
N ASN A 292 8.56 17.59 15.26
CA ASN A 292 8.77 18.01 16.66
C ASN A 292 9.98 17.30 17.30
N LEU A 293 10.17 16.03 17.00
CA LEU A 293 11.37 15.29 17.44
C LEU A 293 12.66 15.91 16.88
N ARG A 294 12.63 16.37 15.62
CA ARG A 294 13.79 17.05 15.01
C ARG A 294 14.09 18.42 15.61
N LYS A 295 13.07 19.21 15.94
CA LYS A 295 13.26 20.48 16.65
C LYS A 295 13.94 20.25 18.00
N CYS A 296 13.50 19.22 18.74
CA CYS A 296 14.13 18.82 20.00
C CYS A 296 15.61 18.42 19.83
N TYR A 297 15.99 17.78 18.71
CA TYR A 297 17.41 17.53 18.42
C TYR A 297 18.18 18.82 18.09
N ALA A 298 17.58 19.74 17.35
CA ALA A 298 18.22 21.00 17.00
C ALA A 298 18.46 21.87 18.24
N GLU A 299 17.46 22.03 19.10
CA GLU A 299 17.52 22.85 20.32
C GLU A 299 18.54 22.31 21.34
N ASN A 300 18.52 21.00 21.62
CA ASN A 300 19.48 20.38 22.55
C ASN A 300 20.91 20.30 21.99
N SER A 301 21.09 20.40 20.66
CA SER A 301 22.42 20.46 20.04
C SER A 301 23.09 21.83 20.17
N VAL A 302 22.32 22.90 20.43
CA VAL A 302 22.83 24.29 20.48
C VAL A 302 23.38 24.65 21.86
N GLU A 303 22.88 24.06 22.95
CA GLU A 303 23.46 24.23 24.30
C GLU A 303 24.83 23.54 24.47
N CYS A 304 25.28 22.76 23.49
CA CYS A 304 26.47 21.91 23.60
C CYS A 304 27.77 22.53 23.06
N VAL A 305 27.76 23.78 22.58
CA VAL A 305 28.96 24.44 22.05
C VAL A 305 29.90 24.97 23.17
N ASN A 306 29.42 25.08 24.40
CA ASN A 306 30.26 25.38 25.56
C ASN A 306 30.49 24.11 26.39
N GLU A 307 31.58 23.39 26.12
CA GLU A 307 32.52 22.82 27.10
C GLU A 307 33.44 21.77 26.44
N ASN A 308 34.75 21.99 26.55
CA ASN A 308 35.87 21.15 26.07
C ASN A 308 35.97 19.75 26.75
N LYS A 309 34.86 19.11 27.13
CA LYS A 309 34.85 17.87 27.94
C LYS A 309 33.85 16.80 27.50
N LYS A 310 33.11 16.96 26.39
CA LYS A 310 32.14 15.94 25.96
C LYS A 310 32.77 14.94 24.97
N ILE A 311 32.67 13.65 25.29
CA ILE A 311 33.10 12.55 24.41
C ILE A 311 32.13 12.49 23.21
N ILE A 312 32.64 12.79 22.02
CA ILE A 312 31.91 12.64 20.75
C ILE A 312 32.23 11.26 20.17
N VAL A 313 31.19 10.44 19.96
CA VAL A 313 31.32 9.17 19.26
C VAL A 313 30.93 9.38 17.81
N ASN A 314 31.92 9.31 16.92
CA ASN A 314 31.75 9.41 15.47
C ASN A 314 32.76 8.48 14.79
N ARG A 315 32.40 7.19 14.69
CA ARG A 315 33.24 6.13 14.11
C ARG A 315 32.89 5.93 12.64
N ASP A 316 33.88 5.63 11.81
CA ASP A 316 33.64 5.26 10.42
C ASP A 316 33.06 3.84 10.31
N ASP A 317 31.82 3.75 9.85
CA ASP A 317 31.06 2.51 9.65
C ASP A 317 30.55 2.38 8.21
N ASP A 318 31.10 3.14 7.25
CA ASP A 318 30.66 3.16 5.85
C ASP A 318 30.73 1.80 5.16
N ASP A 319 31.70 0.96 5.51
CA ASP A 319 31.91 -0.33 4.86
C ASP A 319 30.85 -1.38 5.21
N ASN A 320 30.08 -1.13 6.28
CA ASN A 320 28.94 -1.96 6.65
C ASN A 320 27.65 -1.62 5.87
N TYR A 321 27.70 -0.71 4.89
CA TYR A 321 26.51 -0.26 4.14
C TYR A 321 26.70 -0.40 2.64
N ILE A 322 26.06 -1.43 2.08
CA ILE A 322 26.03 -1.68 0.64
C ILE A 322 25.27 -0.53 -0.04
N MET A 323 25.89 0.07 -1.06
CA MET A 323 25.36 1.24 -1.78
C MET A 323 25.06 2.47 -0.88
N GLY A 324 25.64 2.50 0.33
CA GLY A 324 25.36 3.52 1.35
C GLY A 324 23.99 3.43 2.00
N GLN A 325 23.22 2.35 1.75
CA GLN A 325 21.81 2.24 2.15
C GLN A 325 21.49 0.96 2.91
N PHE A 326 22.03 -0.18 2.48
CA PHE A 326 21.63 -1.47 3.02
C PHE A 326 22.67 -1.96 4.02
N TYR A 327 22.29 -2.04 5.29
CA TYR A 327 23.16 -2.54 6.35
C TYR A 327 23.52 -4.02 6.14
N TYR A 328 24.82 -4.29 6.13
CA TYR A 328 25.40 -5.61 5.95
C TYR A 328 26.64 -5.72 6.84
N ASN A 329 26.47 -6.29 8.04
CA ASN A 329 27.57 -6.53 8.96
C ASN A 329 27.51 -7.97 9.49
N LYS A 330 28.50 -8.79 9.11
CA LYS A 330 28.58 -10.20 9.51
C LYS A 330 28.89 -10.39 11.00
N ASP A 331 29.58 -9.42 11.60
CA ASP A 331 30.01 -9.46 12.99
C ASP A 331 28.92 -8.97 13.95
N ASP A 332 27.85 -8.35 13.42
CA ASP A 332 26.69 -7.93 14.19
C ASP A 332 25.57 -8.99 14.11
N PRO A 333 25.25 -9.72 15.19
CA PRO A 333 24.18 -10.71 15.17
C PRO A 333 22.77 -10.09 15.19
N ALA A 334 22.66 -8.77 15.38
CA ALA A 334 21.36 -8.09 15.44
C ALA A 334 20.60 -8.24 14.12
N VAL A 335 19.32 -8.63 14.20
CA VAL A 335 18.42 -8.73 13.05
C VAL A 335 18.00 -7.36 12.55
N PHE A 336 17.62 -6.48 13.48
CA PHE A 336 17.19 -5.12 13.22
C PHE A 336 18.15 -4.15 13.88
N VAL A 337 18.68 -3.23 13.08
CA VAL A 337 19.50 -2.12 13.54
C VAL A 337 18.76 -0.82 13.25
N PRO A 338 19.03 0.26 14.00
CA PRO A 338 18.47 1.56 13.66
C PRO A 338 18.88 1.98 12.25
N ALA A 339 17.96 2.63 11.53
CA ALA A 339 18.23 3.13 10.19
C ALA A 339 19.33 4.20 10.22
N ARG A 340 20.26 4.13 9.27
CA ARG A 340 21.36 5.11 9.17
C ARG A 340 20.88 6.45 8.62
N VAL A 341 19.92 6.36 7.71
CA VAL A 341 19.34 7.51 7.00
C VAL A 341 17.87 7.59 7.35
N GLY A 342 17.44 8.76 7.82
CA GLY A 342 16.06 8.96 8.26
C GLY A 342 15.82 8.45 9.67
N THR A 343 14.58 8.01 9.91
CA THR A 343 14.13 7.51 11.20
C THR A 343 13.50 6.14 11.00
N GLY A 344 13.94 5.14 11.75
CA GLY A 344 13.38 3.79 11.66
C GLY A 344 14.40 2.70 11.96
N TRP A 345 14.16 1.52 11.37
CA TRP A 345 15.00 0.35 11.51
C TRP A 345 15.27 -0.27 10.15
N GLU A 346 16.49 -0.76 9.97
CA GLU A 346 16.94 -1.53 8.82
C GLU A 346 17.18 -2.98 9.24
N ILE A 347 17.09 -3.89 8.26
CA ILE A 347 17.41 -5.31 8.47
C ILE A 347 18.91 -5.49 8.21
N ASN A 348 19.61 -6.15 9.13
CA ASN A 348 20.97 -6.60 8.86
C ASN A 348 20.97 -7.80 7.91
N LEU A 349 21.25 -7.53 6.63
CA LEU A 349 21.23 -8.53 5.56
C LEU A 349 22.32 -9.61 5.69
N ALA A 350 23.30 -9.42 6.57
CA ALA A 350 24.35 -10.40 6.82
C ALA A 350 24.00 -11.42 7.92
N SER A 351 23.19 -11.02 8.90
CA SER A 351 22.82 -11.86 10.05
C SER A 351 21.90 -13.02 9.65
N LYS A 352 21.94 -14.14 10.41
CA LYS A 352 21.06 -15.30 10.14
C LYS A 352 19.58 -14.92 10.20
N GLY A 353 19.16 -14.23 11.26
CA GLY A 353 17.77 -13.80 11.42
C GLY A 353 17.37 -12.69 10.44
N GLY A 354 18.29 -11.79 10.08
CA GLY A 354 18.04 -10.75 9.08
C GLY A 354 17.84 -11.29 7.68
N LYS A 355 18.57 -12.34 7.28
CA LYS A 355 18.30 -13.06 6.03
C LYS A 355 16.89 -13.65 6.00
N ILE A 356 16.46 -14.30 7.09
CA ILE A 356 15.09 -14.83 7.20
C ILE A 356 14.06 -13.70 7.08
N ALA A 357 14.25 -12.60 7.82
CA ALA A 357 13.34 -11.45 7.77
C ALA A 357 13.27 -10.80 6.36
N ALA A 358 14.42 -10.66 5.69
CA ALA A 358 14.50 -10.14 4.32
C ALA A 358 13.83 -11.08 3.31
N SER A 359 14.03 -12.40 3.43
CA SER A 359 13.37 -13.40 2.60
C SER A 359 11.85 -13.39 2.77
N ILE A 360 11.35 -13.33 4.01
CA ILE A 360 9.91 -13.22 4.28
C ILE A 360 9.35 -11.94 3.63
N THR A 361 10.05 -10.82 3.79
CA THR A 361 9.65 -9.54 3.19
C THR A 361 9.60 -9.62 1.67
N ALA A 362 10.61 -10.22 1.04
CA ALA A 362 10.67 -10.40 -0.41
C ALA A 362 9.54 -11.31 -0.92
N VAL A 363 9.25 -12.42 -0.22
CA VAL A 363 8.15 -13.33 -0.57
C VAL A 363 6.81 -12.62 -0.49
N ILE A 364 6.55 -11.80 0.54
CA ILE A 364 5.30 -11.03 0.66
C ILE A 364 5.13 -10.05 -0.51
N ILE A 365 6.21 -9.32 -0.87
CA ILE A 365 6.19 -8.38 -2.00
C ILE A 365 5.91 -9.13 -3.30
N LEU A 366 6.63 -10.21 -3.58
CA LEU A 366 6.46 -11.01 -4.79
C LEU A 366 5.07 -11.66 -4.86
N ALA A 367 4.57 -12.20 -3.75
CA ALA A 367 3.23 -12.77 -3.67
C ALA A 367 2.16 -11.72 -3.95
N SER A 368 2.32 -10.50 -3.41
CA SER A 368 1.38 -9.40 -3.66
C SER A 368 1.38 -8.97 -5.12
N VAL A 369 2.56 -8.89 -5.76
CA VAL A 369 2.68 -8.64 -7.20
C VAL A 369 2.02 -9.76 -8.01
N GLY A 370 2.31 -11.02 -7.67
CA GLY A 370 1.77 -12.20 -8.33
C GLY A 370 0.25 -12.28 -8.23
N ILE A 371 -0.33 -12.01 -7.05
CA ILE A 371 -1.78 -11.95 -6.83
C ILE A 371 -2.40 -10.85 -7.69
N SER A 372 -1.79 -9.66 -7.75
CA SER A 372 -2.27 -8.57 -8.60
C SER A 372 -2.24 -8.95 -10.08
N MET A 373 -1.17 -9.58 -10.55
CA MET A 373 -1.05 -10.07 -11.94
C MET A 373 -2.08 -11.15 -12.26
N TRP A 374 -2.23 -12.13 -11.36
CA TRP A 374 -3.21 -13.21 -11.45
C TRP A 374 -4.64 -12.63 -11.50
N ALA A 375 -4.98 -11.70 -10.62
CA ALA A 375 -6.27 -11.02 -10.61
C ALA A 375 -6.53 -10.28 -11.94
N THR A 376 -5.54 -9.58 -12.48
CA THR A 376 -5.64 -8.92 -13.79
C THR A 376 -5.90 -9.92 -14.92
N TYR A 377 -5.25 -11.09 -14.92
CA TYR A 377 -5.42 -12.11 -15.97
C TYR A 377 -6.78 -12.82 -15.90
N PHE A 378 -7.17 -13.31 -14.72
CA PHE A 378 -8.41 -14.08 -14.53
C PHE A 378 -9.68 -13.22 -14.57
N SER A 379 -9.57 -11.91 -14.35
CA SER A 379 -10.71 -10.99 -14.43
C SER A 379 -11.38 -10.89 -15.81
N THR A 380 -10.76 -11.44 -16.87
CA THR A 380 -11.22 -11.32 -18.27
C THR A 380 -11.72 -12.59 -18.95
N GLU A 381 -11.64 -13.77 -18.32
CA GLU A 381 -12.19 -14.99 -18.92
C GLU A 381 -13.67 -15.16 -18.57
N VAL A 382 -14.44 -15.45 -19.60
CA VAL A 382 -15.88 -15.59 -19.59
C VAL A 382 -16.19 -16.91 -20.26
N SER A 383 -16.73 -17.86 -19.52
CA SER A 383 -17.28 -19.09 -20.08
C SER A 383 -18.80 -19.03 -19.97
N ILE A 384 -19.49 -19.12 -21.11
CA ILE A 384 -20.94 -19.28 -21.15
C ILE A 384 -21.20 -20.78 -21.28
N THR A 385 -21.83 -21.38 -20.27
CA THR A 385 -22.25 -22.78 -20.26
C THR A 385 -23.76 -22.85 -20.22
N VAL A 386 -24.35 -23.54 -21.21
CA VAL A 386 -25.79 -23.78 -21.26
C VAL A 386 -26.06 -25.19 -20.75
N SER A 387 -26.83 -25.31 -19.66
CA SER A 387 -27.40 -26.58 -19.20
C SER A 387 -28.85 -26.72 -19.66
N GLU A 388 -29.48 -27.87 -19.40
CA GLU A 388 -30.89 -28.09 -19.73
C GLU A 388 -31.82 -27.07 -19.07
N GLU A 389 -31.56 -26.71 -17.81
CA GLU A 389 -32.43 -25.82 -17.00
C GLU A 389 -31.90 -24.39 -16.85
N THR A 390 -30.58 -24.18 -16.93
CA THR A 390 -29.97 -22.87 -16.63
C THR A 390 -28.95 -22.41 -17.67
N LEU A 391 -28.96 -21.12 -17.97
CA LEU A 391 -27.89 -20.42 -18.66
C LEU A 391 -26.90 -19.90 -17.60
N LYS A 392 -25.77 -20.59 -17.49
CA LYS A 392 -24.71 -20.26 -16.54
C LYS A 392 -23.62 -19.48 -17.25
N ILE A 393 -23.42 -18.25 -16.83
CA ILE A 393 -22.37 -17.38 -17.34
C ILE A 393 -21.34 -17.26 -16.23
N GLU A 394 -20.14 -17.78 -16.45
CA GLU A 394 -19.04 -17.77 -15.50
C GLU A 394 -18.08 -16.60 -15.77
N GLY A 395 -17.28 -16.24 -14.77
CA GLY A 395 -16.37 -15.10 -14.80
C GLY A 395 -16.67 -14.08 -13.70
N SER A 396 -15.90 -13.00 -13.67
CA SER A 396 -15.96 -11.96 -12.63
C SER A 396 -17.32 -11.25 -12.53
N TYR A 397 -18.08 -11.21 -13.62
CA TYR A 397 -19.46 -10.68 -13.70
C TYR A 397 -20.50 -11.75 -14.05
N GLY A 398 -20.18 -13.01 -13.78
CA GLY A 398 -21.03 -14.15 -14.09
C GLY A 398 -22.43 -14.05 -13.48
N THR A 399 -23.41 -14.64 -14.16
CA THR A 399 -24.79 -14.74 -13.68
C THR A 399 -25.37 -16.09 -14.06
N ASN A 400 -26.32 -16.55 -13.26
CA ASN A 400 -27.14 -17.71 -13.60
C ASN A 400 -28.54 -17.20 -13.93
N ILE A 401 -29.04 -17.55 -15.11
CA ILE A 401 -30.41 -17.27 -15.54
C ILE A 401 -31.12 -18.61 -15.65
N ASN A 402 -32.16 -18.82 -14.85
CA ASN A 402 -33.04 -19.98 -15.03
C ASN A 402 -33.87 -19.76 -16.31
N LYS A 403 -33.99 -20.77 -17.17
CA LYS A 403 -34.76 -20.64 -18.41
C LYS A 403 -36.24 -20.34 -18.13
N ASP A 404 -36.79 -20.84 -17.03
CA ASP A 404 -38.17 -20.56 -16.63
C ASP A 404 -38.39 -19.11 -16.22
N ASP A 405 -37.33 -18.36 -15.89
CA ASP A 405 -37.39 -16.95 -15.51
C ASP A 405 -37.29 -16.01 -16.71
N ILE A 406 -37.07 -16.54 -17.92
CA ILE A 406 -36.98 -15.76 -19.15
C ILE A 406 -38.39 -15.35 -19.58
N GLU A 407 -38.62 -14.04 -19.67
CA GLU A 407 -39.89 -13.46 -20.12
C GLU A 407 -39.88 -13.23 -21.63
N GLN A 408 -38.77 -12.72 -22.18
CA GLN A 408 -38.64 -12.43 -23.59
C GLN A 408 -37.20 -12.65 -24.08
N ILE A 409 -37.08 -13.20 -25.30
CA ILE A 409 -35.82 -13.36 -26.01
C ILE A 409 -35.93 -12.77 -27.42
N THR A 410 -34.98 -11.91 -27.77
CA THR A 410 -34.93 -11.22 -29.07
C THR A 410 -33.55 -11.32 -29.69
N PHE A 411 -33.46 -11.67 -30.97
CA PHE A 411 -32.20 -11.60 -31.71
C PHE A 411 -32.06 -10.20 -32.31
N ARG A 412 -30.92 -9.55 -32.09
CA ARG A 412 -30.64 -8.18 -32.56
C ARG A 412 -29.42 -8.13 -33.42
N ASP A 413 -29.46 -7.35 -34.49
CA ASP A 413 -28.32 -7.16 -35.39
C ASP A 413 -27.17 -6.36 -34.76
N ALA A 414 -27.46 -5.54 -33.77
CA ALA A 414 -26.47 -4.75 -33.05
C ALA A 414 -26.86 -4.51 -31.58
N ILE A 415 -25.86 -4.28 -30.74
CA ILE A 415 -26.09 -3.90 -29.35
C ILE A 415 -26.71 -2.49 -29.26
N PRO A 416 -27.57 -2.22 -28.27
CA PRO A 416 -28.10 -0.87 -28.09
C PRO A 416 -27.01 0.10 -27.60
N LYS A 417 -27.25 1.40 -27.82
CA LYS A 417 -26.26 2.46 -27.54
C LYS A 417 -25.93 2.55 -26.06
N VAL A 418 -24.66 2.32 -25.72
CA VAL A 418 -24.14 2.43 -24.36
C VAL A 418 -24.05 3.91 -23.97
N LYS A 419 -24.70 4.30 -22.86
CA LYS A 419 -24.53 5.63 -22.26
C LYS A 419 -23.30 5.68 -21.39
N LEU A 420 -23.17 4.71 -20.49
CA LEU A 420 -22.08 4.66 -19.51
C LEU A 420 -21.83 3.21 -19.10
N ARG A 421 -20.57 2.82 -18.94
CA ARG A 421 -20.22 1.57 -18.27
C ARG A 421 -20.27 1.76 -16.75
N VAL A 422 -21.01 0.90 -16.05
CA VAL A 422 -21.15 0.93 -14.59
C VAL A 422 -20.08 0.07 -13.92
N GLY A 423 -19.91 -1.17 -14.38
CA GLY A 423 -18.90 -2.11 -13.87
C GLY A 423 -18.49 -3.11 -14.96
N GLY A 424 -17.25 -3.56 -14.95
CA GLY A 424 -16.74 -4.54 -15.91
C GLY A 424 -15.85 -3.98 -17.01
N THR A 425 -15.71 -4.72 -18.10
CA THR A 425 -14.69 -4.53 -19.14
C THR A 425 -15.35 -4.09 -20.44
N ALA A 426 -14.91 -2.97 -21.02
CA ALA A 426 -15.25 -2.57 -22.38
C ALA A 426 -13.95 -2.35 -23.15
N ILE A 427 -13.54 -3.35 -23.92
CA ILE A 427 -12.25 -3.40 -24.63
C ILE A 427 -12.55 -3.65 -26.11
N ASP A 428 -12.18 -2.72 -26.98
CA ASP A 428 -12.50 -2.77 -28.41
C ASP A 428 -14.00 -3.05 -28.62
N ASN A 429 -14.32 -4.15 -29.29
CA ASN A 429 -15.69 -4.60 -29.48
C ASN A 429 -16.22 -5.46 -28.32
N LYS A 430 -15.38 -5.93 -27.39
CA LYS A 430 -15.81 -6.70 -26.22
C LYS A 430 -16.45 -5.82 -25.17
N LYS A 431 -17.59 -6.24 -24.62
CA LYS A 431 -18.27 -5.57 -23.51
C LYS A 431 -18.80 -6.61 -22.53
N TYR A 432 -18.25 -6.61 -21.32
CA TYR A 432 -18.54 -7.60 -20.30
C TYR A 432 -18.81 -6.94 -18.94
N GLY A 433 -19.96 -7.16 -18.33
CA GLY A 433 -20.32 -6.60 -17.02
C GLY A 433 -21.58 -5.73 -17.05
N ASP A 434 -21.67 -4.76 -16.15
CA ASP A 434 -22.82 -3.90 -15.92
C ASP A 434 -22.70 -2.56 -16.68
N PHE A 435 -23.71 -2.24 -17.49
CA PHE A 435 -23.76 -1.04 -18.32
C PHE A 435 -25.08 -0.30 -18.15
N ASN A 436 -25.05 1.01 -18.35
CA ASN A 436 -26.24 1.85 -18.50
C ASN A 436 -26.43 2.11 -20.00
N VAL A 437 -27.57 1.68 -20.52
CA VAL A 437 -27.87 1.61 -21.95
C VAL A 437 -29.13 2.42 -22.24
N GLU A 438 -29.10 3.14 -23.36
CA GLU A 438 -30.20 4.01 -23.77
C GLU A 438 -31.48 3.20 -24.01
N GLY A 439 -32.56 3.56 -23.31
CA GLY A 439 -33.86 2.88 -23.39
C GLY A 439 -34.05 1.71 -22.43
N TYR A 440 -32.98 1.14 -21.86
CA TYR A 440 -33.04 -0.05 -20.99
C TYR A 440 -32.63 0.24 -19.53
N GLY A 441 -31.94 1.34 -19.29
CA GLY A 441 -31.34 1.60 -17.98
C GLY A 441 -30.18 0.64 -17.73
N LYS A 442 -30.16 -0.02 -16.56
CA LYS A 442 -29.05 -0.90 -16.18
C LYS A 442 -29.23 -2.29 -16.80
N VAL A 443 -28.22 -2.74 -17.55
CA VAL A 443 -28.19 -4.04 -18.22
C VAL A 443 -26.87 -4.76 -17.95
N LYS A 444 -26.84 -6.07 -18.18
CA LYS A 444 -25.59 -6.83 -18.23
C LYS A 444 -25.22 -7.18 -19.66
N PHE A 445 -24.01 -6.84 -20.06
CA PHE A 445 -23.45 -7.20 -21.36
C PHE A 445 -22.47 -8.36 -21.19
N TYR A 446 -22.57 -9.31 -22.11
CA TYR A 446 -21.74 -10.50 -22.26
C TYR A 446 -21.38 -10.63 -23.75
N ILE A 447 -20.73 -9.58 -24.25
CA ILE A 447 -20.49 -9.33 -25.67
C ILE A 447 -19.02 -9.59 -25.97
N GLU A 448 -18.74 -10.58 -26.80
CA GLU A 448 -17.43 -10.87 -27.36
C GLU A 448 -17.09 -9.98 -28.56
N ASP A 449 -18.09 -9.50 -29.31
CA ASP A 449 -17.88 -8.55 -30.41
C ASP A 449 -19.13 -7.69 -30.68
N SER A 450 -19.10 -6.42 -30.28
CA SER A 450 -20.22 -5.50 -30.47
C SER A 450 -20.51 -5.09 -31.91
N SER A 451 -19.66 -5.47 -32.87
CA SER A 451 -19.96 -5.30 -34.29
C SER A 451 -20.83 -6.43 -34.84
N LYS A 452 -21.04 -7.49 -34.05
CA LYS A 452 -21.85 -8.65 -34.42
C LYS A 452 -23.23 -8.63 -33.76
N PRO A 453 -24.19 -9.40 -34.31
CA PRO A 453 -25.48 -9.61 -33.68
C PRO A 453 -25.37 -10.16 -32.25
N CYS A 454 -26.42 -9.95 -31.47
CA CYS A 454 -26.51 -10.40 -30.08
C CYS A 454 -27.92 -10.86 -29.70
N ILE A 455 -28.01 -11.67 -28.67
CA ILE A 455 -29.25 -12.07 -28.02
C ILE A 455 -29.55 -11.08 -26.91
N GLU A 456 -30.74 -10.52 -26.92
CA GLU A 456 -31.33 -9.82 -25.78
C GLU A 456 -32.23 -10.78 -25.00
N ILE A 457 -32.02 -10.83 -23.69
CA ILE A 457 -32.84 -11.60 -22.74
C ILE A 457 -33.42 -10.62 -21.72
N GLN A 458 -34.74 -10.64 -21.57
CA GLN A 458 -35.45 -10.01 -20.46
C GLN A 458 -35.93 -11.11 -19.51
N ASP A 459 -35.61 -10.97 -18.21
CA ASP A 459 -36.17 -11.85 -17.18
C ASP A 459 -37.45 -11.26 -16.58
N LYS A 460 -38.24 -12.10 -15.90
CA LYS A 460 -39.49 -11.73 -15.19
C LYS A 460 -39.31 -10.66 -14.10
N SER A 461 -38.07 -10.35 -13.70
CA SER A 461 -37.77 -9.27 -12.76
C SER A 461 -37.49 -7.94 -13.44
N GLY A 462 -37.55 -7.89 -14.78
CA GLY A 462 -37.30 -6.71 -15.60
C GLY A 462 -35.81 -6.43 -15.86
N ARG A 463 -34.91 -7.39 -15.63
CA ARG A 463 -33.47 -7.23 -15.92
C ARG A 463 -33.18 -7.64 -17.35
N PHE A 464 -32.29 -6.88 -18.00
CA PHE A 464 -31.86 -7.13 -19.36
C PHE A 464 -30.42 -7.68 -19.42
N PHE A 465 -30.23 -8.69 -20.25
CA PHE A 465 -28.94 -9.31 -20.54
C PHE A 465 -28.71 -9.32 -22.05
N PHE A 466 -27.50 -8.99 -22.49
CA PHE A 466 -27.13 -9.06 -23.91
C PHE A 466 -25.93 -9.96 -24.10
N ILE A 467 -26.03 -10.93 -25.00
CA ILE A 467 -25.05 -12.02 -25.12
C ILE A 467 -24.67 -12.21 -26.59
N ASN A 468 -23.37 -12.31 -26.88
CA ASN A 468 -22.91 -12.91 -28.12
C ASN A 468 -21.56 -13.62 -27.95
N TYR A 469 -21.32 -14.55 -28.87
CA TYR A 469 -20.04 -15.22 -29.01
C TYR A 469 -19.19 -14.51 -30.06
N LYS A 470 -17.92 -14.91 -30.11
CA LYS A 470 -17.02 -14.47 -31.17
C LYS A 470 -17.50 -14.91 -32.55
N ASP A 471 -18.19 -16.05 -32.65
CA ASP A 471 -18.86 -16.50 -33.88
C ASP A 471 -20.36 -16.14 -33.86
N GLU A 472 -20.87 -15.71 -35.00
CA GLU A 472 -22.30 -15.43 -35.16
C GLU A 472 -23.12 -16.72 -35.16
N GLU A 473 -22.59 -17.81 -35.73
CA GLU A 473 -23.27 -19.11 -35.75
C GLU A 473 -23.49 -19.65 -34.32
N ASP A 474 -22.50 -19.53 -33.44
CA ASP A 474 -22.63 -19.90 -32.03
C ASP A 474 -23.68 -19.06 -31.32
N THR A 475 -23.77 -17.78 -31.66
CA THR A 475 -24.79 -16.85 -31.12
C THR A 475 -26.18 -17.25 -31.59
N ARG A 476 -26.35 -17.62 -32.87
CA ARG A 476 -27.62 -18.13 -33.40
C ARG A 476 -27.99 -19.48 -32.78
N SER A 477 -27.04 -20.39 -32.62
CA SER A 477 -27.25 -21.68 -31.97
C SER A 477 -27.73 -21.51 -30.52
N LEU A 478 -27.15 -20.55 -29.78
CA LEU A 478 -27.60 -20.22 -28.44
C LEU A 478 -29.03 -19.64 -28.44
N TYR A 479 -29.35 -18.76 -29.38
CA TYR A 479 -30.69 -18.20 -29.54
C TYR A 479 -31.73 -19.30 -29.76
N ASP A 480 -31.45 -20.22 -30.70
CA ASP A 480 -32.36 -21.32 -31.02
C ASP A 480 -32.56 -22.28 -29.84
N LYS A 481 -31.53 -22.51 -29.02
CA LYS A 481 -31.63 -23.32 -27.79
C LYS A 481 -32.42 -22.68 -26.65
N LEU A 482 -32.52 -21.35 -26.65
CA LEU A 482 -33.21 -20.59 -25.60
C LEU A 482 -34.59 -20.11 -26.04
N LYS A 483 -34.93 -20.26 -27.33
CA LYS A 483 -36.23 -19.88 -27.88
C LYS A 483 -37.31 -20.78 -27.28
N ILE A 484 -38.22 -20.15 -26.53
CA ILE A 484 -39.38 -20.78 -25.90
C ILE A 484 -40.47 -21.02 -26.94
#